data_AF-B9G9E2-F1
#
_entry.id   AF-B9G9E2-F1
#
_cell.length_a   1.000
_cell.length_b   1.000
_cell.length_c   1.000
_cell.angle_alpha   90.00
_cell.angle_beta   90.00
_cell.angle_gamma   90.00
#
_symmetry.space_group_name_H-M   'P 1'
#
loop_
_entity.id
_entity.type
_entity.pdbx_description
1 polymer ?
#
loop_
_entity_poly.entity_id
_entity_poly.type
_entity_poly.pdbx_seq_one_letter_code
_entity_poly.pdbx_strand_id
1 'polypeptide(L)'
;MAPSKQYDEGGQLQLMDAERIEEEEECFESIDKLISQGINSGDVKKLQDAGIYTCNGLMMHTKKSLTGIKGLSEAKVDKICEAAEKLLSQGFMTGSDLLIKRKSVVRITTGSQALDELLGGGIETLCITEAFGEFRSGKTQLAHTLCVSTQLPIHMHGGNGKVAYIDTEGTFRPERIVPIAERFGMDANAVLDNIIYARAYTYEHQYNLLLGLAAKMAEEPFRLLIVDSVIALFRVDFSGRGELAERQQKLAQMLSRLTKIAEEFNVAVYITNQVIADPGGGMFITDPKKPAGGHVLAHAATIRLMLRKGKGEQRVCKIFDAPNLPEGEAISFCIVHTCLLKLLVQLVTLVQYAAKILIDFFFVRTFSSKLLQLLFFPSEKKTCCFPSLKL
;
A
#
# COMPACT_ATOMS: atom_id res chain seq x y z
N MET A 1 -9.92 -56.06 3.82
CA MET A 1 -8.59 -56.03 4.46
C MET A 1 -7.56 -55.71 3.38
N ALA A 2 -7.10 -54.47 3.37
CA ALA A 2 -5.98 -53.99 2.56
C ALA A 2 -5.09 -53.12 3.48
N PRO A 3 -3.76 -53.27 3.47
CA PRO A 3 -2.85 -52.56 4.37
C PRO A 3 -2.07 -51.41 3.69
N SER A 4 -1.45 -50.58 4.55
CA SER A 4 -0.28 -49.70 4.29
C SER A 4 -0.56 -48.41 3.49
N LYS A 5 0.08 -47.24 3.69
CA LYS A 5 1.37 -46.83 4.27
C LYS A 5 1.31 -45.32 4.59
N GLN A 6 2.18 -44.88 5.50
CA GLN A 6 2.45 -43.48 5.86
C GLN A 6 2.81 -42.62 4.64
N TYR A 7 2.30 -41.38 4.59
CA TYR A 7 2.93 -40.26 3.89
C TYR A 7 2.92 -39.05 4.82
N ASP A 8 4.05 -38.85 5.50
CA ASP A 8 4.41 -37.64 6.21
C ASP A 8 5.26 -36.80 5.24
N GLU A 9 4.59 -36.16 4.27
CA GLU A 9 5.23 -35.27 3.27
C GLU A 9 4.59 -33.87 3.25
N GLY A 10 3.55 -33.62 4.04
CA GLY A 10 2.82 -32.34 4.04
C GLY A 10 3.54 -31.19 4.74
N GLY A 11 4.46 -31.48 5.67
CA GLY A 11 5.16 -30.46 6.46
C GLY A 11 6.40 -29.88 5.78
N GLN A 12 7.02 -30.62 4.84
CA GLN A 12 8.25 -30.18 4.18
C GLN A 12 8.00 -29.32 2.94
N LEU A 13 6.89 -29.50 2.23
CA LEU A 13 6.53 -28.65 1.08
C LEU A 13 6.25 -27.19 1.50
N GLN A 14 5.66 -26.95 2.67
CA GLN A 14 5.32 -25.60 3.13
C GLN A 14 6.53 -24.73 3.49
N LEU A 15 7.65 -25.35 3.88
CA LEU A 15 8.87 -24.62 4.20
C LEU A 15 9.69 -24.29 2.94
N MET A 16 9.64 -25.16 1.92
CA MET A 16 10.31 -24.93 0.64
C MET A 16 9.63 -23.85 -0.23
N ASP A 17 8.33 -23.60 -0.03
CA ASP A 17 7.59 -22.55 -0.74
C ASP A 17 7.88 -21.15 -0.17
N ALA A 18 8.29 -21.04 1.10
CA ALA A 18 8.60 -19.75 1.74
C ALA A 18 10.00 -19.24 1.37
N GLU A 19 10.97 -20.13 1.15
CA GLU A 19 12.36 -19.77 0.82
C GLU A 19 12.57 -19.46 -0.68
N ARG A 20 11.56 -19.66 -1.54
CA ARG A 20 11.64 -19.40 -2.99
C ARG A 20 11.15 -18.02 -3.45
N ILE A 21 10.74 -17.15 -2.53
CA ILE A 21 10.19 -15.82 -2.86
C ILE A 21 11.28 -14.72 -2.83
N GLU A 22 12.55 -15.06 -2.54
CA GLU A 22 13.64 -14.07 -2.40
C GLU A 22 14.34 -13.62 -3.69
N GLU A 23 13.78 -13.92 -4.86
CA GLU A 23 14.18 -13.26 -6.12
C GLU A 23 12.91 -12.69 -6.79
N GLU A 24 12.46 -11.51 -6.37
CA GLU A 24 11.48 -10.73 -7.14
C GLU A 24 12.15 -10.33 -8.47
N GLU A 25 12.00 -11.17 -9.51
CA GLU A 25 12.27 -10.79 -10.89
C GLU A 25 11.51 -9.49 -11.20
N GLU A 26 12.20 -8.52 -11.81
CA GLU A 26 11.62 -7.27 -12.29
C GLU A 26 10.30 -7.57 -13.04
N CYS A 27 9.17 -7.16 -12.46
CA CYS A 27 7.84 -7.56 -12.92
C CYS A 27 7.46 -6.98 -14.30
N PHE A 28 8.34 -6.20 -14.93
CA PHE A 28 8.15 -5.57 -16.22
C PHE A 28 9.43 -5.56 -17.06
N GLU A 29 9.25 -5.58 -18.38
CA GLU A 29 10.36 -5.48 -19.31
C GLU A 29 10.64 -4.02 -19.67
N SER A 30 11.84 -3.53 -19.37
CA SER A 30 12.29 -2.19 -19.81
C SER A 30 12.26 -2.06 -21.34
N ILE A 31 11.85 -0.88 -21.80
CA ILE A 31 11.79 -0.52 -23.22
C ILE A 31 13.16 -0.56 -23.93
N ASP A 32 14.26 -0.49 -23.18
CA ASP A 32 15.61 -0.60 -23.72
C ASP A 32 15.88 -1.97 -24.37
N LYS A 33 15.13 -3.02 -23.97
CA LYS A 33 15.20 -4.35 -24.61
C LYS A 33 14.78 -4.31 -26.09
N LEU A 34 14.08 -3.27 -26.55
CA LEU A 34 13.79 -3.09 -27.97
C LEU A 34 15.04 -2.85 -28.81
N ILE A 35 16.12 -2.36 -28.21
CA ILE A 35 17.40 -2.13 -28.90
C ILE A 35 17.98 -3.47 -29.38
N SER A 36 17.88 -4.53 -28.57
CA SER A 36 18.34 -5.87 -29.00
C SER A 36 17.47 -6.47 -30.11
N GLN A 37 16.26 -5.95 -30.34
CA GLN A 37 15.37 -6.32 -31.44
C GLN A 37 15.57 -5.44 -32.69
N GLY A 38 16.62 -4.60 -32.71
CA GLY A 38 16.99 -3.79 -33.88
C GLY A 38 16.32 -2.41 -33.96
N ILE A 39 15.70 -1.93 -32.88
CA ILE A 39 15.16 -0.57 -32.79
C ILE A 39 16.28 0.42 -32.48
N ASN A 40 16.27 1.57 -33.15
CA ASN A 40 17.26 2.63 -32.94
C ASN A 40 17.10 3.24 -31.54
N SER A 41 18.21 3.38 -30.80
CA SER A 41 18.24 4.00 -29.47
C SER A 41 17.66 5.42 -29.43
N GLY A 42 17.78 6.18 -30.52
CA GLY A 42 17.17 7.51 -30.65
C GLY A 42 15.66 7.48 -30.76
N ASP A 43 15.07 6.40 -31.29
CA ASP A 43 13.62 6.23 -31.30
C ASP A 43 13.11 5.72 -29.94
N VAL A 44 13.89 4.89 -29.23
CA VAL A 44 13.60 4.49 -27.83
C VAL A 44 13.60 5.70 -26.89
N LYS A 45 14.58 6.60 -27.01
CA LYS A 45 14.59 7.85 -26.22
C LYS A 45 13.35 8.71 -26.44
N LYS A 46 12.83 8.80 -27.66
CA LYS A 46 11.59 9.54 -27.92
C LYS A 46 10.37 8.90 -27.25
N LEU A 47 10.36 7.57 -27.09
CA LEU A 47 9.31 6.86 -26.34
C LEU A 47 9.42 7.16 -24.83
N GLN A 48 10.64 7.16 -24.30
CA GLN A 48 10.92 7.55 -22.91
C GLN A 48 10.52 9.01 -22.65
N ASP A 49 10.88 9.94 -23.55
CA ASP A 49 10.47 11.36 -23.49
C ASP A 49 8.95 11.54 -23.54
N ALA A 50 8.22 10.60 -24.16
CA ALA A 50 6.77 10.56 -24.20
C ALA A 50 6.13 9.86 -22.96
N GLY A 51 6.95 9.39 -22.02
CA GLY A 51 6.49 8.74 -20.78
C GLY A 51 6.21 7.25 -20.90
N ILE A 52 6.83 6.57 -21.88
CA ILE A 52 6.71 5.12 -22.10
C ILE A 52 8.06 4.46 -21.76
N TYR A 53 8.09 3.70 -20.66
CA TYR A 53 9.32 3.14 -20.11
C TYR A 53 9.39 1.61 -20.16
N THR A 54 8.26 0.93 -20.40
CA THR A 54 8.21 -0.54 -20.46
C THR A 54 7.61 -1.03 -21.78
N CYS A 55 7.95 -2.27 -22.15
CA CYS A 55 7.35 -2.92 -23.33
C CYS A 55 5.84 -3.13 -23.14
N ASN A 56 5.39 -3.49 -21.92
CA ASN A 56 3.96 -3.64 -21.63
C ASN A 56 3.21 -2.30 -21.79
N GLY A 57 3.79 -1.22 -21.25
CA GLY A 57 3.27 0.13 -21.40
C GLY A 57 3.12 0.53 -22.86
N LEU A 58 4.12 0.24 -23.70
CA LEU A 58 4.07 0.48 -25.15
C LEU A 58 2.86 -0.22 -25.80
N MET A 59 2.60 -1.49 -25.47
CA MET A 59 1.45 -2.25 -26.00
C MET A 59 0.09 -1.71 -25.53
N MET A 60 0.06 -1.00 -24.40
CA MET A 60 -1.15 -0.32 -23.92
C MET A 60 -1.43 1.02 -24.65
N HIS A 61 -0.60 1.44 -25.60
CA HIS A 61 -0.83 2.61 -26.43
C HIS A 61 -1.38 2.25 -27.81
N THR A 62 -2.28 3.09 -28.33
CA THR A 62 -2.76 2.93 -29.70
C THR A 62 -1.69 3.41 -30.69
N LYS A 63 -1.63 2.80 -31.88
CA LYS A 63 -0.75 3.27 -32.96
C LYS A 63 -0.95 4.76 -33.27
N LYS A 64 -2.20 5.24 -33.23
CA LYS A 64 -2.52 6.68 -33.37
C LYS A 64 -1.81 7.57 -32.33
N SER A 65 -1.76 7.13 -31.08
CA SER A 65 -1.05 7.86 -30.01
C SER A 65 0.46 7.87 -30.25
N LEU A 66 1.03 6.74 -30.69
CA LEU A 66 2.46 6.58 -30.92
C LEU A 66 2.93 7.39 -32.14
N THR A 67 2.17 7.39 -33.23
CA THR A 67 2.44 8.21 -34.42
C THR A 67 2.32 9.71 -34.12
N GLY A 68 1.63 10.10 -33.05
CA GLY A 68 1.58 11.48 -32.55
C GLY A 68 2.90 11.97 -31.95
N ILE A 69 3.84 11.08 -31.62
CA ILE A 69 5.14 11.44 -31.05
C ILE A 69 6.03 11.99 -32.16
N LYS A 70 6.53 13.21 -31.95
CA LYS A 70 7.37 13.92 -32.94
C LYS A 70 8.59 13.07 -33.32
N GLY A 71 8.74 12.82 -34.63
CA GLY A 71 9.88 12.10 -35.18
C GLY A 71 9.72 10.58 -35.23
N LEU A 72 8.53 10.04 -34.95
CA LEU A 72 8.15 8.66 -35.27
C LEU A 72 7.19 8.66 -36.47
N SER A 73 7.56 7.92 -37.53
CA SER A 73 6.67 7.68 -38.67
C SER A 73 5.85 6.41 -38.44
N GLU A 74 4.75 6.26 -39.17
CA GLU A 74 3.88 5.07 -39.08
C GLU A 74 4.65 3.76 -39.29
N ALA A 75 5.51 3.70 -40.31
CA ALA A 75 6.37 2.55 -40.57
C ALA A 75 7.40 2.26 -39.45
N LYS A 76 7.81 3.28 -38.67
CA LYS A 76 8.66 3.06 -37.48
C LYS A 76 7.84 2.51 -36.33
N VAL A 77 6.65 3.07 -36.10
CA VAL A 77 5.72 2.61 -35.06
C VAL A 77 5.38 1.13 -35.27
N ASP A 78 5.10 0.72 -36.51
CA ASP A 78 4.83 -0.69 -36.82
C ASP A 78 6.01 -1.60 -36.46
N LYS A 79 7.23 -1.24 -36.84
CA LYS A 79 8.45 -1.99 -36.47
C LYS A 79 8.66 -2.07 -34.96
N ILE A 80 8.39 -0.99 -34.24
CA ILE A 80 8.52 -0.92 -32.77
C ILE A 80 7.49 -1.85 -32.11
N CYS A 81 6.23 -1.84 -32.58
CA CYS A 81 5.18 -2.75 -32.10
C CYS A 81 5.53 -4.21 -32.39
N GLU A 82 5.97 -4.54 -33.61
CA GLU A 82 6.39 -5.90 -33.96
C GLU A 82 7.58 -6.39 -33.10
N ALA A 83 8.51 -5.50 -32.76
CA ALA A 83 9.61 -5.82 -31.86
C ALA A 83 9.12 -6.08 -30.42
N ALA A 84 8.16 -5.29 -29.93
CA ALA A 84 7.56 -5.49 -28.61
C ALA A 84 6.73 -6.78 -28.51
N GLU A 85 5.98 -7.12 -29.56
CA GLU A 85 5.21 -8.38 -29.66
C GLU A 85 6.11 -9.64 -29.66
N LYS A 86 7.36 -9.53 -30.10
CA LYS A 86 8.32 -10.65 -30.01
C LYS A 86 8.85 -10.86 -28.60
N LEU A 87 8.98 -9.78 -27.82
CA LEU A 87 9.43 -9.84 -26.43
C LEU A 87 8.29 -10.28 -25.52
N LEU A 88 7.09 -9.79 -25.79
CA LEU A 88 5.90 -10.05 -24.99
C LEU A 88 5.10 -11.19 -25.63
N SER A 89 4.97 -12.32 -24.94
CA SER A 89 4.03 -13.38 -25.32
C SER A 89 2.58 -12.95 -25.01
N GLN A 90 2.09 -11.91 -25.68
CA GLN A 90 0.71 -11.45 -25.55
C GLN A 90 -0.17 -12.21 -26.54
N GLY A 91 -1.15 -12.95 -26.01
CA GLY A 91 -2.08 -13.75 -26.77
C GLY A 91 -3.18 -14.31 -25.87
N PHE A 92 -3.99 -15.21 -26.42
CA PHE A 92 -4.98 -15.91 -25.61
C PHE A 92 -4.29 -16.82 -24.59
N MET A 93 -4.67 -16.71 -23.32
CA MET A 93 -4.20 -17.57 -22.25
C MET A 93 -5.36 -18.37 -21.66
N THR A 94 -5.08 -19.54 -21.10
CA THR A 94 -6.12 -20.33 -20.43
C THR A 94 -6.48 -19.73 -19.08
N GLY A 95 -7.66 -20.08 -18.54
CA GLY A 95 -8.07 -19.64 -17.20
C GLY A 95 -7.11 -20.12 -16.10
N SER A 96 -6.49 -21.29 -16.28
CA SER A 96 -5.48 -21.83 -15.36
C SER A 96 -4.21 -20.99 -15.36
N ASP A 97 -3.73 -20.57 -16.53
CA ASP A 97 -2.55 -19.70 -16.65
C ASP A 97 -2.84 -18.33 -16.04
N LEU A 98 -4.05 -17.81 -16.22
CA LEU A 98 -4.47 -16.54 -15.63
C LEU A 98 -4.51 -16.64 -14.10
N LEU A 99 -4.98 -17.76 -13.56
CA LEU A 99 -4.97 -18.00 -12.11
C LEU A 99 -3.54 -18.03 -11.55
N ILE A 100 -2.60 -18.65 -12.26
CA ILE A 100 -1.18 -18.64 -11.89
C ILE A 100 -0.62 -17.22 -11.95
N LYS A 101 -0.91 -16.48 -13.03
CA LYS A 101 -0.48 -15.08 -13.18
C LYS A 101 -1.02 -14.20 -12.06
N ARG A 102 -2.28 -14.40 -11.63
CA ARG A 102 -2.88 -13.65 -10.52
C ARG A 102 -2.23 -13.92 -9.16
N LYS A 103 -1.37 -14.92 -9.01
CA LYS A 103 -0.58 -15.11 -7.78
C LYS A 103 0.44 -13.99 -7.54
N SER A 104 0.78 -13.21 -8.56
CA SER A 104 1.64 -12.02 -8.41
C SER A 104 0.91 -10.80 -7.84
N VAL A 105 -0.41 -10.87 -7.66
CA VAL A 105 -1.19 -9.82 -6.99
C VAL A 105 -0.83 -9.81 -5.52
N VAL A 106 -0.31 -8.67 -5.05
CA VAL A 106 -0.03 -8.45 -3.63
C VAL A 106 -1.24 -7.78 -2.99
N ARG A 107 -1.53 -8.12 -1.73
CA ARG A 107 -2.55 -7.46 -0.92
C ARG A 107 -1.89 -6.76 0.25
N ILE A 108 -2.06 -5.44 0.30
CA ILE A 108 -1.45 -4.57 1.30
C ILE A 108 -2.42 -4.43 2.48
N THR A 109 -1.98 -4.80 3.68
CA THR A 109 -2.76 -4.63 4.91
C THR A 109 -3.15 -3.18 5.14
N THR A 110 -4.39 -2.97 5.58
CA THR A 110 -4.91 -1.67 5.99
C THR A 110 -4.54 -1.31 7.44
N GLY A 111 -3.79 -2.18 8.13
CA GLY A 111 -3.48 -2.07 9.57
C GLY A 111 -4.63 -2.50 10.48
N SER A 112 -5.58 -3.24 9.89
CA SER A 112 -6.86 -3.62 10.44
C SER A 112 -7.18 -5.07 10.16
N GLN A 113 -7.45 -5.86 11.18
CA GLN A 113 -7.96 -7.22 10.95
C GLN A 113 -9.36 -7.19 10.31
N ALA A 114 -10.31 -6.42 10.88
CA ALA A 114 -11.69 -6.41 10.38
C ALA A 114 -11.84 -5.88 8.94
N LEU A 115 -11.05 -4.88 8.55
CA LEU A 115 -11.07 -4.32 7.20
C LEU A 115 -10.28 -5.22 6.23
N ASP A 116 -9.18 -5.82 6.66
CA ASP A 116 -8.45 -6.78 5.81
C ASP A 116 -9.30 -8.03 5.56
N GLU A 117 -10.03 -8.53 6.56
CA GLU A 117 -11.00 -9.63 6.40
C GLU A 117 -12.10 -9.27 5.41
N LEU A 118 -12.67 -8.06 5.52
CA LEU A 118 -13.69 -7.57 4.59
C LEU A 118 -13.14 -7.50 3.15
N LEU A 119 -11.89 -7.09 2.98
CA LEU A 119 -11.24 -6.96 1.68
C LEU A 119 -10.58 -8.25 1.16
N GLY A 120 -10.62 -9.34 1.92
CA GLY A 120 -9.97 -10.60 1.54
C GLY A 120 -8.44 -10.52 1.56
N GLY A 121 -7.86 -9.74 2.47
CA GLY A 121 -6.41 -9.61 2.70
C GLY A 121 -5.86 -8.18 2.60
N GLY A 122 -6.71 -7.18 2.33
CA GLY A 122 -6.30 -5.77 2.23
C GLY A 122 -6.48 -5.19 0.82
N ILE A 123 -5.75 -4.11 0.51
CA ILE A 123 -5.83 -3.41 -0.78
C ILE A 123 -5.02 -4.18 -1.83
N GLU A 124 -5.63 -4.59 -2.93
CA GLU A 124 -4.97 -5.37 -3.98
C GLU A 124 -4.17 -4.50 -4.97
N THR A 125 -3.05 -5.01 -5.46
CA THR A 125 -2.30 -4.44 -6.60
C THR A 125 -2.97 -4.78 -7.93
N LEU A 126 -2.51 -4.14 -9.03
CA LEU A 126 -3.09 -4.29 -10.38
C LEU A 126 -4.53 -3.76 -10.53
N CYS A 127 -5.04 -3.02 -9.54
CA CYS A 127 -6.40 -2.47 -9.58
C CYS A 127 -6.45 -1.05 -9.02
N ILE A 128 -7.58 -0.37 -9.29
CA ILE A 128 -7.92 0.90 -8.65
C ILE A 128 -8.90 0.61 -7.52
N THR A 129 -8.56 1.05 -6.31
CA THR A 129 -9.44 1.09 -5.15
C THR A 129 -9.86 2.53 -4.86
N GLU A 130 -11.15 2.82 -4.96
CA GLU A 130 -11.75 4.10 -4.62
C GLU A 130 -12.26 4.10 -3.18
N ALA A 131 -11.85 5.06 -2.36
CA ALA A 131 -12.47 5.33 -1.07
C ALA A 131 -13.23 6.66 -1.12
N PHE A 132 -14.56 6.61 -0.99
CA PHE A 132 -15.41 7.78 -0.99
C PHE A 132 -16.21 7.92 0.30
N GLY A 133 -16.59 9.15 0.64
CA GLY A 133 -17.38 9.43 1.83
C GLY A 133 -17.33 10.88 2.25
N GLU A 134 -18.08 11.23 3.29
CA GLU A 134 -18.12 12.60 3.81
C GLU A 134 -16.77 13.10 4.35
N PHE A 135 -16.67 14.40 4.59
CA PHE A 135 -15.59 14.96 5.38
C PHE A 135 -15.47 14.23 6.73
N ARG A 136 -14.22 14.08 7.23
CA ARG A 136 -13.91 13.39 8.49
C ARG A 136 -14.26 11.88 8.52
N SER A 137 -14.57 11.27 7.37
CA SER A 137 -14.82 9.81 7.29
C SER A 137 -13.55 8.95 7.41
N GLY A 138 -12.36 9.53 7.30
CA GLY A 138 -11.08 8.82 7.48
C GLY A 138 -10.35 8.44 6.19
N LYS A 139 -10.81 8.88 5.00
CA LYS A 139 -10.16 8.61 3.69
C LYS A 139 -8.65 8.84 3.68
N THR A 140 -8.21 10.05 4.02
CA THR A 140 -6.78 10.43 4.09
C THR A 140 -6.04 9.73 5.23
N GLN A 141 -6.73 9.40 6.33
CA GLN A 141 -6.11 8.66 7.44
C GLN A 141 -5.80 7.21 7.05
N LEU A 142 -6.68 6.58 6.27
CA LEU A 142 -6.41 5.28 5.66
C LEU A 142 -5.24 5.39 4.68
N ALA A 143 -5.22 6.44 3.84
CA ALA A 143 -4.11 6.69 2.91
C ALA A 143 -2.75 6.79 3.64
N HIS A 144 -2.67 7.58 4.71
CA HIS A 144 -1.45 7.69 5.54
C HIS A 144 -1.03 6.35 6.17
N THR A 145 -1.99 5.51 6.54
CA THR A 145 -1.71 4.19 7.10
C THR A 145 -1.13 3.27 6.02
N LEU A 146 -1.72 3.30 4.82
CA LEU A 146 -1.24 2.56 3.66
C LEU A 146 0.17 2.99 3.23
N CYS A 147 0.54 4.27 3.37
CA CYS A 147 1.91 4.73 3.12
C CYS A 147 2.97 3.99 3.94
N VAL A 148 2.61 3.57 5.15
CA VAL A 148 3.51 2.84 6.06
C VAL A 148 3.39 1.34 5.83
N SER A 149 2.18 0.79 5.81
CA SER A 149 1.99 -0.66 5.70
C SER A 149 2.48 -1.24 4.37
N THR A 150 2.49 -0.45 3.29
CA THR A 150 3.07 -0.85 2.01
C THR A 150 4.56 -1.16 2.11
N GLN A 151 5.28 -0.47 3.00
CA GLN A 151 6.72 -0.64 3.14
C GLN A 151 7.09 -1.85 4.02
N LEU A 152 6.11 -2.52 4.62
CA LEU A 152 6.35 -3.75 5.36
C LEU A 152 6.77 -4.88 4.42
N PRO A 153 7.51 -5.89 4.93
CA PRO A 153 7.79 -7.11 4.19
C PRO A 153 6.51 -7.84 3.76
N ILE A 154 6.60 -8.59 2.65
CA ILE A 154 5.46 -9.34 2.08
C ILE A 154 4.88 -10.35 3.08
N HIS A 155 5.72 -11.01 3.88
CA HIS A 155 5.27 -11.97 4.91
C HIS A 155 4.43 -11.31 6.02
N MET A 156 4.52 -9.99 6.18
CA MET A 156 3.68 -9.19 7.09
C MET A 156 2.47 -8.57 6.38
N HIS A 157 2.11 -9.06 5.18
CA HIS A 157 1.07 -8.49 4.32
C HIS A 157 1.38 -7.05 3.89
N GLY A 158 2.66 -6.71 3.75
CA GLY A 158 3.13 -5.48 3.14
C GLY A 158 3.38 -5.62 1.65
N GLY A 159 3.84 -4.52 1.04
CA GLY A 159 4.15 -4.44 -0.39
C GLY A 159 5.63 -4.50 -0.73
N ASN A 160 6.52 -4.40 0.27
CA ASN A 160 7.98 -4.31 0.11
C ASN A 160 8.43 -3.30 -0.97
N GLY A 161 7.81 -2.11 -0.99
CA GLY A 161 8.12 -1.10 -2.01
C GLY A 161 7.82 0.32 -1.58
N LYS A 162 8.34 1.27 -2.35
CA LYS A 162 8.13 2.70 -2.15
C LYS A 162 6.68 3.11 -2.45
N VAL A 163 6.31 4.29 -1.95
CA VAL A 163 4.96 4.85 -2.09
C VAL A 163 5.03 6.19 -2.81
N ALA A 164 4.16 6.37 -3.79
CA ALA A 164 3.94 7.64 -4.44
C ALA A 164 2.64 8.28 -3.93
N TYR A 165 2.69 9.54 -3.52
CA TYR A 165 1.54 10.29 -3.00
C TYR A 165 1.34 11.57 -3.80
N ILE A 166 0.25 11.63 -4.56
CA ILE A 166 -0.19 12.83 -5.28
C ILE A 166 -1.32 13.48 -4.50
N ASP A 167 -1.03 14.64 -3.93
CA ASP A 167 -1.95 15.41 -3.09
C ASP A 167 -2.53 16.59 -3.89
N THR A 168 -3.85 16.75 -3.85
CA THR A 168 -4.55 17.88 -4.48
C THR A 168 -5.14 18.83 -3.45
N GLU A 169 -5.41 18.36 -2.23
CA GLU A 169 -6.08 19.13 -1.18
C GLU A 169 -5.09 19.74 -0.17
N GLY A 170 -3.83 19.29 -0.18
CA GLY A 170 -2.82 19.73 0.78
C GLY A 170 -3.05 19.12 2.16
N THR A 171 -3.52 17.87 2.24
CA THR A 171 -3.89 17.16 3.48
C THR A 171 -2.79 16.24 3.98
N PHE A 172 -1.76 15.96 3.19
CA PHE A 172 -0.62 15.17 3.61
C PHE A 172 0.15 15.90 4.72
N ARG A 173 0.35 15.22 5.85
CA ARG A 173 1.09 15.75 7.01
C ARG A 173 2.14 14.72 7.42
N PRO A 174 3.44 14.95 7.13
CA PRO A 174 4.50 13.99 7.45
C PRO A 174 4.55 13.58 8.93
N GLU A 175 4.19 14.50 9.83
CA GLU A 175 4.15 14.26 11.28
C GLU A 175 3.12 13.20 11.67
N ARG A 176 2.15 12.91 10.80
CA ARG A 176 1.16 11.84 10.99
C ARG A 176 1.71 10.47 10.62
N ILE A 177 2.77 10.39 9.81
CA ILE A 177 3.41 9.14 9.40
C ILE A 177 4.24 8.57 10.56
N VAL A 178 4.97 9.43 11.29
CA VAL A 178 5.82 9.06 12.42
C VAL A 178 5.13 8.13 13.44
N PRO A 179 3.96 8.48 14.03
CA PRO A 179 3.30 7.59 15.00
C PRO A 179 2.76 6.29 14.38
N ILE A 180 2.50 6.27 13.07
CA ILE A 180 2.05 5.07 12.37
C ILE A 180 3.26 4.14 12.17
N ALA A 181 4.41 4.67 11.74
CA ALA A 181 5.67 3.93 11.65
C ALA A 181 6.07 3.32 13.00
N GLU A 182 6.01 4.11 14.08
CA GLU A 182 6.26 3.61 15.45
C GLU A 182 5.33 2.44 15.82
N ARG A 183 4.04 2.51 15.44
CA ARG A 183 3.07 1.44 15.71
C ARG A 183 3.44 0.12 15.01
N PHE A 184 4.03 0.21 13.82
CA PHE A 184 4.50 -0.95 13.06
C PHE A 184 5.95 -1.34 13.39
N GLY A 185 6.61 -0.66 14.33
CA GLY A 185 7.99 -0.95 14.72
C GLY A 185 9.03 -0.54 13.66
N MET A 186 8.69 0.39 12.78
CA MET A 186 9.57 0.86 11.70
C MET A 186 10.27 2.17 12.09
N ASP A 187 11.46 2.42 11.53
CA ASP A 187 12.11 3.72 11.64
C ASP A 187 11.34 4.78 10.84
N ALA A 188 10.89 5.83 11.52
CA ALA A 188 10.06 6.86 10.91
C ALA A 188 10.79 7.66 9.82
N ASN A 189 12.10 7.87 9.95
CA ASN A 189 12.87 8.61 8.96
C ASN A 189 13.02 7.80 7.68
N ALA A 190 13.44 6.53 7.80
CA ALA A 190 13.49 5.63 6.65
C ALA A 190 12.14 5.48 5.94
N VAL A 191 11.03 5.41 6.70
CA VAL A 191 9.68 5.36 6.14
C VAL A 191 9.33 6.62 5.35
N LEU A 192 9.71 7.79 5.87
CA LEU A 192 9.47 9.08 5.20
C LEU A 192 10.28 9.22 3.91
N ASP A 193 11.54 8.77 3.90
CA ASP A 193 12.42 8.83 2.72
C ASP A 193 11.90 7.96 1.55
N ASN A 194 11.15 6.91 1.86
CA ASN A 194 10.50 6.03 0.88
C ASN A 194 9.14 6.53 0.38
N ILE A 195 8.66 7.68 0.83
CA ILE A 195 7.40 8.30 0.37
C ILE A 195 7.72 9.46 -0.57
N ILE A 196 7.42 9.28 -1.85
CA ILE A 196 7.57 10.33 -2.85
C ILE A 196 6.28 11.14 -2.93
N TYR A 197 6.37 12.39 -2.47
CA TYR A 197 5.25 13.33 -2.41
C TYR A 197 5.29 14.33 -3.56
N ALA A 198 4.13 14.60 -4.16
CA ALA A 198 3.93 15.72 -5.08
C ALA A 198 2.57 16.37 -4.85
N ARG A 199 2.52 17.71 -4.90
CA ARG A 199 1.27 18.47 -4.83
C ARG A 199 0.85 18.95 -6.21
N ALA A 200 -0.34 18.54 -6.65
CA ALA A 200 -0.95 19.04 -7.87
C ALA A 200 -1.82 20.27 -7.57
N TYR A 201 -1.81 21.23 -8.48
CA TYR A 201 -2.57 22.48 -8.34
C TYR A 201 -3.66 22.65 -9.41
N THR A 202 -3.55 21.92 -10.52
CA THR A 202 -4.52 21.88 -11.63
C THR A 202 -4.66 20.45 -12.14
N TYR A 203 -5.76 20.14 -12.83
CA TYR A 203 -5.98 18.81 -13.40
C TYR A 203 -4.88 18.41 -14.42
N GLU A 204 -4.33 19.38 -15.17
CA GLU A 204 -3.22 19.15 -16.11
C GLU A 204 -1.92 18.83 -15.37
N HIS A 205 -1.63 19.58 -14.29
CA HIS A 205 -0.45 19.31 -13.47
C HIS A 205 -0.54 17.92 -12.85
N GLN A 206 -1.73 17.52 -12.36
CA GLN A 206 -1.97 16.16 -11.85
C GLN A 206 -1.68 15.09 -12.91
N TYR A 207 -2.13 15.30 -14.16
CA TYR A 207 -1.86 14.37 -15.25
C TYR A 207 -0.35 14.30 -15.59
N ASN A 208 0.33 15.44 -15.64
CA ASN A 208 1.77 15.50 -15.90
C ASN A 208 2.60 14.83 -14.80
N LEU A 209 2.17 14.93 -13.53
CA LEU A 209 2.81 14.22 -12.42
C LEU A 209 2.72 12.70 -12.60
N LEU A 210 1.62 12.17 -13.14
CA LEU A 210 1.51 10.73 -13.46
C LEU A 210 2.46 10.30 -14.58
N LEU A 211 2.72 11.17 -15.57
CA LEU A 211 3.71 10.90 -16.61
C LEU A 211 5.12 10.86 -16.05
N GLY A 212 5.48 11.82 -15.20
CA GLY A 212 6.79 11.86 -14.53
C GLY A 212 6.97 10.73 -13.51
N LEU A 213 5.89 10.29 -12.87
CA LEU A 213 5.93 9.18 -11.91
C LEU A 213 6.28 7.84 -12.58
N ALA A 214 5.78 7.60 -13.81
CA ALA A 214 6.12 6.39 -14.56
C ALA A 214 7.63 6.25 -14.80
N ALA A 215 8.35 7.38 -14.94
CA ALA A 215 9.82 7.38 -15.05
C ALA A 215 10.48 6.85 -13.78
N LYS A 216 10.03 7.36 -12.62
CA LYS A 216 10.55 6.92 -11.30
C LYS A 216 10.22 5.46 -11.01
N MET A 217 9.02 5.01 -11.38
CA MET A 217 8.59 3.62 -11.21
C MET A 217 9.38 2.63 -12.09
N ALA A 218 10.01 3.12 -13.17
CA ALA A 218 10.91 2.31 -13.98
C ALA A 218 12.30 2.17 -13.35
N GLU A 219 12.69 3.07 -12.45
CA GLU A 219 14.02 3.10 -11.80
C GLU A 219 14.01 2.43 -10.41
N GLU A 220 12.92 2.57 -9.66
CA GLU A 220 12.80 2.10 -8.28
C GLU A 220 11.53 1.26 -8.07
N PRO A 221 11.53 0.29 -7.13
CA PRO A 221 10.35 -0.53 -6.87
C PRO A 221 9.30 0.23 -6.05
N PHE A 222 8.16 0.51 -6.67
CA PHE A 222 6.96 1.03 -5.99
C PHE A 222 5.94 -0.08 -5.80
N ARG A 223 5.09 0.07 -4.78
CA ARG A 223 3.95 -0.84 -4.59
C ARG A 223 2.61 -0.15 -4.37
N LEU A 224 2.61 1.16 -4.10
CA LEU A 224 1.40 1.94 -3.89
C LEU A 224 1.50 3.33 -4.53
N LEU A 225 0.44 3.70 -5.24
CA LEU A 225 0.17 5.05 -5.71
C LEU A 225 -1.13 5.57 -5.06
N ILE A 226 -1.01 6.65 -4.30
CA ILE A 226 -2.15 7.36 -3.72
C ILE A 226 -2.43 8.64 -4.51
N VAL A 227 -3.70 8.88 -4.82
CA VAL A 227 -4.19 10.16 -5.34
C VAL A 227 -5.28 10.71 -4.41
N ASP A 228 -4.94 11.71 -3.59
CA ASP A 228 -5.84 12.33 -2.60
C ASP A 228 -6.11 13.80 -2.94
N SER A 229 -7.21 14.17 -3.58
CA SER A 229 -8.25 13.34 -4.21
C SER A 229 -8.26 13.49 -5.73
N VAL A 230 -8.80 12.49 -6.45
CA VAL A 230 -8.80 12.50 -7.93
C VAL A 230 -9.76 13.54 -8.52
N ILE A 231 -10.85 13.87 -7.82
CA ILE A 231 -11.93 14.74 -8.34
C ILE A 231 -11.79 16.21 -7.88
N ALA A 232 -11.04 16.52 -6.82
CA ALA A 232 -11.02 17.88 -6.25
C ALA A 232 -10.70 18.97 -7.29
N LEU A 233 -9.64 18.79 -8.09
CA LEU A 233 -9.22 19.77 -9.09
C LEU A 233 -10.21 19.86 -10.27
N PHE A 234 -10.74 18.72 -10.73
CA PHE A 234 -11.75 18.70 -11.80
C PHE A 234 -13.05 19.41 -11.44
N ARG A 235 -13.36 19.58 -10.14
CA ARG A 235 -14.54 20.34 -9.70
C ARG A 235 -14.33 21.85 -9.73
N VAL A 236 -13.09 22.30 -9.62
CA VAL A 236 -12.73 23.72 -9.59
C VAL A 236 -12.41 24.19 -11.01
N ASP A 237 -11.64 23.41 -11.76
CA ASP A 237 -11.14 23.78 -13.08
C ASP A 237 -12.24 23.74 -14.16
N PHE A 238 -13.29 22.94 -13.97
CA PHE A 238 -14.42 22.84 -14.90
C PHE A 238 -15.72 23.29 -14.24
N SER A 239 -16.37 24.29 -14.83
CA SER A 239 -17.52 24.97 -14.24
C SER A 239 -18.81 24.78 -15.04
N GLY A 240 -19.89 24.48 -14.32
CA GLY A 240 -21.24 24.39 -14.90
C GLY A 240 -21.47 23.15 -15.77
N ARG A 241 -22.61 23.13 -16.47
CA ARG A 241 -23.04 21.98 -17.31
C ARG A 241 -22.40 21.96 -18.69
N GLY A 242 -21.97 23.11 -19.22
CA GLY A 242 -21.41 23.22 -20.57
C GLY A 242 -20.09 22.45 -20.72
N GLU A 243 -19.26 22.44 -19.68
CA GLU A 243 -17.94 21.80 -19.67
C GLU A 243 -17.98 20.35 -19.15
N LEU A 244 -19.17 19.83 -18.86
CA LEU A 244 -19.32 18.48 -18.30
C LEU A 244 -18.74 17.40 -19.22
N ALA A 245 -18.97 17.52 -20.53
CA ALA A 245 -18.49 16.55 -21.50
C ALA A 245 -16.95 16.49 -21.54
N GLU A 246 -16.30 17.66 -21.61
CA GLU A 246 -14.84 17.77 -21.61
C GLU A 246 -14.25 17.24 -20.30
N ARG A 247 -14.82 17.65 -19.15
CA ARG A 247 -14.40 17.15 -17.83
C ARG A 247 -14.44 15.63 -17.75
N GLN A 248 -15.52 15.00 -18.23
CA GLN A 248 -15.65 13.54 -18.19
C GLN A 248 -14.65 12.85 -19.13
N GLN A 249 -14.33 13.43 -20.30
CA GLN A 249 -13.32 12.89 -21.21
C GLN A 249 -11.91 12.97 -20.60
N LYS A 250 -11.54 14.11 -20.01
CA LYS A 250 -10.24 14.30 -19.33
C LYS A 250 -10.10 13.40 -18.12
N LEU A 251 -11.16 13.25 -17.32
CA LEU A 251 -11.21 12.31 -16.21
C LEU A 251 -11.02 10.85 -16.68
N ALA A 252 -11.68 10.46 -17.77
CA ALA A 252 -11.52 9.12 -18.36
C ALA A 252 -10.07 8.84 -18.78
N GLN A 253 -9.39 9.83 -19.38
CA GLN A 253 -7.97 9.73 -19.74
C GLN A 253 -7.07 9.53 -18.51
N MET A 254 -7.31 10.30 -17.44
CA MET A 254 -6.56 10.17 -16.19
C MET A 254 -6.77 8.80 -15.53
N LEU A 255 -8.02 8.35 -15.43
CA LEU A 255 -8.34 7.04 -14.84
C LEU A 255 -7.77 5.88 -15.68
N SER A 256 -7.84 5.96 -17.00
CA SER A 256 -7.21 4.99 -17.89
C SER A 256 -5.69 4.94 -17.69
N ARG A 257 -5.03 6.08 -17.49
CA ARG A 257 -3.59 6.11 -17.20
C ARG A 257 -3.27 5.48 -15.85
N LEU A 258 -4.09 5.70 -14.82
CA LEU A 258 -3.94 5.05 -13.51
C LEU A 258 -4.07 3.53 -13.60
N THR A 259 -5.05 3.01 -14.36
CA THR A 259 -5.21 1.56 -14.58
C THR A 259 -3.98 1.00 -15.28
N LYS A 260 -3.47 1.68 -16.31
CA LYS A 260 -2.26 1.25 -17.03
C LYS A 260 -1.04 1.22 -16.11
N ILE A 261 -0.83 2.25 -15.28
CA ILE A 261 0.27 2.26 -14.30
C ILE A 261 0.12 1.09 -13.31
N ALA A 262 -1.10 0.83 -12.84
CA ALA A 262 -1.37 -0.29 -11.93
C ALA A 262 -0.93 -1.62 -12.55
N GLU A 263 -1.33 -1.88 -13.79
CA GLU A 263 -1.02 -3.11 -14.54
C GLU A 263 0.45 -3.21 -14.99
N GLU A 264 1.05 -2.08 -15.40
CA GLU A 264 2.41 -1.99 -15.92
C GLU A 264 3.45 -2.27 -14.84
N PHE A 265 3.29 -1.67 -13.66
CA PHE A 265 4.28 -1.73 -12.58
C PHE A 265 3.84 -2.64 -11.41
N ASN A 266 2.70 -3.32 -11.52
CA ASN A 266 2.12 -4.13 -10.44
C ASN A 266 2.02 -3.35 -9.12
N VAL A 267 1.40 -2.17 -9.18
CA VAL A 267 1.17 -1.30 -8.03
C VAL A 267 -0.31 -1.26 -7.65
N ALA A 268 -0.60 -1.06 -6.38
CA ALA A 268 -1.94 -0.73 -5.91
C ALA A 268 -2.20 0.76 -6.17
N VAL A 269 -3.36 1.09 -6.73
CA VAL A 269 -3.78 2.49 -6.89
C VAL A 269 -4.92 2.78 -5.93
N TYR A 270 -4.68 3.64 -4.95
CA TYR A 270 -5.68 4.09 -3.99
C TYR A 270 -6.08 5.54 -4.28
N ILE A 271 -7.34 5.76 -4.63
CA ILE A 271 -7.87 7.08 -4.91
C ILE A 271 -8.90 7.46 -3.84
N THR A 272 -8.85 8.70 -3.38
CA THR A 272 -9.93 9.24 -2.55
C THR A 272 -10.91 10.02 -3.41
N ASN A 273 -12.17 9.99 -3.00
CA ASN A 273 -13.21 10.77 -3.64
C ASN A 273 -14.19 11.41 -2.63
N GLN A 274 -14.81 12.49 -3.07
CA GLN A 274 -15.80 13.24 -2.31
C GLN A 274 -17.21 12.80 -2.69
N VAL A 275 -18.18 13.07 -1.81
CA VAL A 275 -19.61 12.85 -2.06
C VAL A 275 -20.31 14.16 -2.37
N ILE A 276 -21.34 14.09 -3.21
CA ILE A 276 -22.22 15.21 -3.58
C ILE A 276 -23.63 14.87 -3.10
N ALA A 277 -24.35 15.88 -2.60
CA ALA A 277 -25.76 15.75 -2.27
C ALA A 277 -26.60 15.63 -3.56
N ASP A 278 -27.58 14.74 -3.55
CA ASP A 278 -28.57 14.62 -4.61
C ASP A 278 -29.90 15.27 -4.18
N PRO A 279 -30.12 16.57 -4.48
CA PRO A 279 -31.34 17.28 -4.07
C PRO A 279 -32.59 16.80 -4.82
N GLY A 280 -32.45 15.99 -5.88
CA GLY A 280 -33.56 15.39 -6.61
C GLY A 280 -34.00 14.04 -6.04
N GLY A 281 -33.27 13.49 -5.06
CA GLY A 281 -33.66 12.27 -4.36
C GLY A 281 -34.94 12.49 -3.57
N GLY A 282 -35.99 11.73 -3.88
CA GLY A 282 -37.27 11.82 -3.15
C GLY A 282 -37.07 11.65 -1.65
N MET A 283 -37.98 12.22 -0.85
CA MET A 283 -37.93 12.28 0.63
C MET A 283 -37.82 10.90 1.35
N PHE A 284 -37.81 9.80 0.61
CA PHE A 284 -37.72 8.43 1.10
C PHE A 284 -36.32 7.78 0.93
N ILE A 285 -35.33 8.48 0.36
CA ILE A 285 -33.95 7.98 0.27
C ILE A 285 -33.22 8.31 1.58
N THR A 286 -32.84 7.27 2.32
CA THR A 286 -32.21 7.35 3.65
C THR A 286 -30.80 7.96 3.67
N ASP A 287 -30.09 7.97 2.53
CA ASP A 287 -28.83 8.72 2.37
C ASP A 287 -28.76 9.32 0.95
N PRO A 288 -29.17 10.59 0.74
CA PRO A 288 -29.25 11.22 -0.58
C PRO A 288 -27.86 11.67 -1.06
N LYS A 289 -26.84 10.80 -0.93
CA LYS A 289 -25.45 11.11 -1.28
C LYS A 289 -24.96 10.18 -2.36
N LYS A 290 -24.30 10.76 -3.36
CA LYS A 290 -23.68 10.04 -4.47
C LYS A 290 -22.20 10.39 -4.55
N PRO A 291 -21.31 9.45 -4.89
CA PRO A 291 -19.92 9.76 -5.14
C PRO A 291 -19.79 10.71 -6.35
N ALA A 292 -18.81 11.62 -6.30
CA ALA A 292 -18.52 12.52 -7.41
C ALA A 292 -17.87 11.77 -8.58
N GLY A 293 -17.90 12.34 -9.80
CA GLY A 293 -17.26 11.75 -10.99
C GLY A 293 -18.18 10.93 -11.91
N GLY A 294 -19.38 10.59 -11.45
CA GLY A 294 -20.41 9.93 -12.26
C GLY A 294 -20.02 8.52 -12.75
N HIS A 295 -20.63 8.07 -13.84
CA HIS A 295 -20.43 6.71 -14.36
C HIS A 295 -19.00 6.42 -14.82
N VAL A 296 -18.26 7.44 -15.29
CA VAL A 296 -16.87 7.27 -15.75
C VAL A 296 -15.99 6.75 -14.61
N LEU A 297 -16.07 7.38 -13.44
CA LEU A 297 -15.32 6.93 -12.26
C LEU A 297 -15.84 5.60 -11.74
N ALA A 298 -17.17 5.42 -11.73
CA ALA A 298 -17.81 4.20 -11.25
C ALA A 298 -17.36 2.93 -12.00
N HIS A 299 -17.14 3.02 -13.32
CA HIS A 299 -16.69 1.88 -14.12
C HIS A 299 -15.18 1.69 -14.11
N ALA A 300 -14.40 2.74 -13.84
CA ALA A 300 -12.94 2.65 -13.83
C ALA A 300 -12.39 2.09 -12.51
N ALA A 301 -13.05 2.37 -11.39
CA ALA A 301 -12.66 1.82 -10.09
C ALA A 301 -13.10 0.36 -9.97
N THR A 302 -12.16 -0.54 -9.68
CA THR A 302 -12.42 -1.97 -9.53
C THR A 302 -13.08 -2.27 -8.19
N ILE A 303 -12.58 -1.64 -7.12
CA ILE A 303 -13.11 -1.78 -5.76
C ILE A 303 -13.52 -0.39 -5.29
N ARG A 304 -14.72 -0.28 -4.73
CA ARG A 304 -15.28 0.98 -4.24
C ARG A 304 -15.71 0.82 -2.79
N LEU A 305 -15.12 1.63 -1.93
CA LEU A 305 -15.29 1.61 -0.48
C LEU A 305 -16.03 2.87 -0.03
N MET A 306 -17.18 2.68 0.61
CA MET A 306 -17.94 3.75 1.23
C MET A 306 -17.55 3.90 2.70
N LEU A 307 -16.97 5.04 3.05
CA LEU A 307 -16.59 5.38 4.42
C LEU A 307 -17.61 6.35 5.05
N ARG A 308 -18.20 5.93 6.17
CA ARG A 308 -19.13 6.74 6.97
C ARG A 308 -18.71 6.85 8.43
N LYS A 309 -19.23 7.87 9.12
CA LYS A 309 -19.00 8.08 10.56
C LYS A 309 -19.83 7.07 11.36
N GLY A 310 -19.18 6.36 12.27
CA GLY A 310 -19.84 5.50 13.25
C GLY A 310 -20.13 6.26 14.56
N LYS A 311 -20.31 5.52 15.66
CA LYS A 311 -20.45 6.12 17.00
C LYS A 311 -19.09 6.60 17.51
N GLY A 312 -19.01 7.85 17.94
CA GLY A 312 -17.79 8.45 18.50
C GLY A 312 -16.63 8.49 17.49
N GLU A 313 -15.51 7.86 17.83
CA GLU A 313 -14.32 7.80 16.99
C GLU A 313 -14.33 6.68 15.95
N GLN A 314 -15.34 5.79 16.00
CA GLN A 314 -15.45 4.68 15.05
C GLN A 314 -15.81 5.18 13.65
N ARG A 315 -15.30 4.48 12.64
CA ARG A 315 -15.71 4.64 11.24
C ARG A 315 -16.29 3.33 10.75
N VAL A 316 -17.12 3.39 9.73
CA VAL A 316 -17.68 2.19 9.10
C VAL A 316 -17.28 2.23 7.64
N CYS A 317 -16.71 1.12 7.17
CA CYS A 317 -16.37 0.89 5.78
C CYS A 317 -17.33 -0.14 5.22
N LYS A 318 -18.04 0.21 4.14
CA LYS A 318 -18.90 -0.70 3.39
C LYS A 318 -18.28 -0.92 2.01
N ILE A 319 -18.28 -2.17 1.54
CA ILE A 319 -18.00 -2.46 0.12
C ILE A 319 -19.22 -1.99 -0.69
N PHE A 320 -19.00 -1.01 -1.55
CA PHE A 320 -20.01 -0.46 -2.44
C PHE A 320 -20.05 -1.22 -3.77
N ASP A 321 -18.88 -1.57 -4.31
CA ASP A 321 -18.73 -2.34 -5.54
C ASP A 321 -17.39 -3.08 -5.51
N ALA A 322 -17.38 -4.34 -5.90
CA ALA A 322 -16.18 -5.18 -6.03
C ALA A 322 -16.52 -6.43 -6.86
N PRO A 323 -15.62 -6.88 -7.75
CA PRO A 323 -15.88 -8.05 -8.62
C PRO A 323 -15.81 -9.39 -7.87
N ASN A 324 -15.05 -9.45 -6.78
CA ASN A 324 -14.65 -10.67 -6.08
C ASN A 324 -15.10 -10.73 -4.61
N LEU A 325 -15.69 -9.66 -4.08
CA LEU A 325 -16.05 -9.55 -2.67
C LEU A 325 -17.57 -9.37 -2.53
N PRO A 326 -18.22 -10.06 -1.58
CA PRO A 326 -19.63 -9.83 -1.29
C PRO A 326 -19.85 -8.45 -0.66
N GLU A 327 -21.08 -7.94 -0.74
CA GLU A 327 -21.45 -6.77 0.04
C GLU A 327 -21.28 -7.06 1.54
N GLY A 328 -20.47 -6.24 2.20
CA GLY A 328 -20.19 -6.36 3.62
C GLY A 328 -19.83 -5.01 4.24
N GLU A 329 -19.96 -4.94 5.56
CA GLU A 329 -19.56 -3.78 6.34
C GLU A 329 -18.59 -4.20 7.43
N ALA A 330 -17.52 -3.41 7.59
CA ALA A 330 -16.60 -3.51 8.70
C ALA A 330 -16.61 -2.21 9.50
N ILE A 331 -16.62 -2.33 10.81
CA ILE A 331 -16.37 -1.19 11.69
C ILE A 331 -14.86 -0.94 11.65
N SER A 332 -14.47 0.08 10.90
CA SER A 332 -13.09 0.51 10.73
C SER A 332 -12.66 1.46 11.87
N PHE A 333 -11.35 1.48 12.08
CA PHE A 333 -10.54 1.95 13.22
C PHE A 333 -11.00 3.26 13.87
N CYS A 334 -10.77 3.33 15.18
CA CYS A 334 -10.55 4.61 15.84
C CYS A 334 -9.31 5.27 15.23
N ILE A 335 -9.37 6.57 14.94
CA ILE A 335 -8.20 7.40 14.66
C ILE A 335 -7.47 7.58 16.00
N VAL A 336 -6.81 6.53 16.48
CA VAL A 336 -6.17 6.57 17.80
C VAL A 336 -4.98 7.51 17.68
N HIS A 337 -5.11 8.72 18.23
CA HIS A 337 -3.92 9.46 18.65
C HIS A 337 -3.15 8.52 19.58
N THR A 338 -1.90 8.26 19.23
CA THR A 338 -0.95 7.28 19.78
C THR A 338 -0.76 7.28 21.31
N CYS A 339 -1.46 8.14 22.06
CA CYS A 339 -1.38 8.20 23.52
C CYS A 339 -1.87 6.91 24.21
N LEU A 340 -2.98 6.30 23.75
CA LEU A 340 -3.55 5.16 24.49
C LEU A 340 -2.74 3.86 24.32
N LEU A 341 -2.13 3.63 23.15
CA LEU A 341 -1.20 2.51 22.97
C LEU A 341 0.14 2.76 23.68
N LYS A 342 0.67 4.00 23.70
CA LYS A 342 1.83 4.33 24.54
C LYS A 342 1.54 4.05 26.02
N LEU A 343 0.36 4.40 26.51
CA LEU A 343 -0.08 4.09 27.88
C LEU A 343 -0.22 2.58 28.11
N LEU A 344 -0.82 1.81 27.19
CA LEU A 344 -0.97 0.36 27.34
C LEU A 344 0.37 -0.39 27.24
N VAL A 345 1.24 -0.03 26.29
CA VAL A 345 2.57 -0.61 26.15
C VAL A 345 3.45 -0.20 27.33
N GLN A 346 3.41 1.06 27.78
CA GLN A 346 4.08 1.48 29.02
C GLN A 346 3.52 0.75 30.23
N LEU A 347 2.20 0.54 30.34
CA LEU A 347 1.60 -0.25 31.42
C LEU A 347 2.07 -1.70 31.38
N VAL A 348 2.10 -2.35 30.22
CA VAL A 348 2.59 -3.73 30.10
C VAL A 348 4.07 -3.81 30.43
N THR A 349 4.88 -2.83 30.01
CA THR A 349 6.31 -2.78 30.33
C THR A 349 6.54 -2.48 31.81
N LEU A 350 5.74 -1.60 32.42
CA LEU A 350 5.75 -1.34 33.87
C LEU A 350 5.30 -2.56 34.67
N VAL A 351 4.29 -3.29 34.22
CA VAL A 351 3.83 -4.53 34.86
C VAL A 351 4.90 -5.62 34.75
N GLN A 352 5.59 -5.73 33.62
CA GLN A 352 6.72 -6.65 33.46
C GLN A 352 7.93 -6.24 34.33
N TYR A 353 8.24 -4.94 34.42
CA TYR A 353 9.30 -4.44 35.30
C TYR A 353 8.95 -4.63 36.78
N ALA A 354 7.71 -4.36 37.17
CA ALA A 354 7.20 -4.59 38.51
C ALA A 354 7.20 -6.08 38.87
N ALA A 355 6.83 -6.96 37.94
CA ALA A 355 6.92 -8.41 38.12
C ALA A 355 8.36 -8.87 38.29
N LYS A 356 9.31 -8.31 37.53
CA LYS A 356 10.74 -8.60 37.63
C LYS A 356 11.32 -8.14 38.98
N ILE A 357 10.95 -6.94 39.44
CA ILE A 357 11.31 -6.44 40.76
C ILE A 357 10.70 -7.31 41.87
N LEU A 358 9.45 -7.77 41.73
CA LEU A 358 8.82 -8.66 42.70
C LEU A 358 9.50 -10.04 42.75
N ILE A 359 9.89 -10.57 41.59
CA ILE A 359 10.64 -11.83 41.48
C ILE A 359 12.03 -11.67 42.12
N ASP A 360 12.74 -10.58 41.83
CA ASP A 360 14.03 -10.28 42.44
C ASP A 360 13.91 -10.06 43.96
N PHE A 361 12.84 -9.41 44.44
CA PHE A 361 12.58 -9.22 45.86
C PHE A 361 12.23 -10.54 46.57
N PHE A 362 11.51 -11.45 45.92
CA PHE A 362 11.26 -12.81 46.41
C PHE A 362 12.53 -13.67 46.37
N PHE A 363 13.36 -13.52 45.34
CA PHE A 363 14.62 -14.26 45.23
C PHE A 363 15.61 -13.80 46.31
N VAL A 364 15.71 -12.49 46.57
CA VAL A 364 16.52 -11.94 47.67
C VAL A 364 16.00 -12.38 49.05
N ARG A 365 14.69 -12.46 49.27
CA ARG A 365 14.12 -12.99 50.53
C ARG A 365 14.35 -14.48 50.71
N THR A 366 14.32 -15.26 49.63
CA THR A 366 14.55 -16.71 49.67
C THR A 366 16.05 -17.05 49.77
N PHE A 367 16.93 -16.18 49.25
CA PHE A 367 18.38 -16.29 49.45
C PHE A 367 18.80 -15.83 50.86
N SER A 368 18.16 -14.79 51.40
CA SER A 368 18.42 -14.29 52.76
C SER A 368 18.06 -15.32 53.84
N SER A 369 17.01 -16.13 53.66
CA SER A 369 16.66 -17.19 54.62
C SER A 369 17.60 -18.40 54.58
N LYS A 370 18.25 -18.67 53.43
CA LYS A 370 19.26 -19.74 53.31
C LYS A 370 20.66 -19.30 53.74
N LEU A 371 20.99 -18.00 53.66
CA LEU A 371 22.27 -17.49 54.16
C LEU A 371 22.29 -17.34 55.70
N LEU A 372 21.12 -17.16 56.34
CA LEU A 372 21.02 -17.02 57.80
C LEU A 372 21.20 -18.34 58.58
N GLN A 373 21.20 -19.50 57.91
CA GLN A 373 21.45 -20.82 58.52
C GLN A 373 22.93 -21.24 58.51
N LEU A 374 23.82 -20.49 57.86
CA LEU A 374 25.26 -20.78 57.79
C LEU A 374 26.13 -19.88 58.71
N LEU A 375 25.52 -19.04 59.56
CA LEU A 375 26.22 -18.11 60.46
C LEU A 375 26.14 -18.44 61.96
N PHE A 376 25.64 -19.64 62.34
CA PHE A 376 25.67 -20.11 63.73
C PHE A 376 26.67 -21.26 63.91
N PHE A 377 27.95 -20.93 64.11
CA PHE A 377 28.87 -21.74 64.91
C PHE A 377 29.71 -20.80 65.80
N PRO A 378 29.82 -21.05 67.12
CA PRO A 378 30.37 -20.11 68.07
C PRO A 378 31.91 -20.10 68.09
N SER A 379 32.44 -18.91 68.37
CA SER A 379 33.84 -18.58 68.61
C SER A 379 34.36 -19.20 69.92
N GLU A 380 35.47 -19.95 69.85
CA GLU A 380 36.40 -20.12 70.98
C GLU A 380 37.75 -19.44 70.68
N LYS A 381 38.01 -18.39 71.46
CA LYS A 381 39.28 -17.81 71.95
C LYS A 381 40.60 -18.26 71.27
N LYS A 382 41.37 -17.29 70.77
CA LYS A 382 42.70 -16.87 71.33
C LYS A 382 43.38 -15.76 70.48
N THR A 383 43.58 -14.61 71.15
CA THR A 383 44.77 -13.75 71.20
C THR A 383 45.65 -13.44 69.96
N CYS A 384 45.92 -12.12 69.85
CA CYS A 384 47.19 -11.47 69.47
C CYS A 384 47.51 -11.23 67.97
N CYS A 385 47.43 -9.93 67.59
CA CYS A 385 48.50 -9.08 67.05
C CYS A 385 48.08 -8.21 65.84
N PHE A 386 48.09 -6.89 66.06
CA PHE A 386 48.36 -5.85 65.05
C PHE A 386 49.77 -6.07 64.44
N PRO A 387 50.15 -5.54 63.25
CA PRO A 387 49.81 -4.17 62.81
C PRO A 387 49.63 -3.88 61.29
N SER A 388 49.13 -2.66 61.06
CA SER A 388 49.59 -1.64 60.10
C SER A 388 49.41 -1.75 58.58
N LEU A 389 48.68 -0.71 58.09
CA LEU A 389 49.00 0.25 57.03
C LEU A 389 49.03 -0.16 55.53
N LYS A 390 48.23 0.65 54.81
CA LYS A 390 48.49 1.41 53.56
C LYS A 390 48.26 0.73 52.20
N LEU A 391 47.42 1.46 51.45
CA LEU A 391 47.23 1.54 49.99
C LEU A 391 46.53 0.37 49.32
#